data_AF-A0A821MQU2-F1
#
_entry.id   AF-A0A821MQU2-F1
#
_cell.length_a   1.000
_cell.length_b   1.000
_cell.length_c   1.000
_cell.angle_alpha   90.00
_cell.angle_beta   90.00
_cell.angle_gamma   90.00
#
_symmetry.space_group_name_H-M   'P 1'
#
loop_
_entity.id
_entity.type
_entity.pdbx_description
1 polymer ?
#
loop_
_entity_poly.entity_id
_entity_poly.type
_entity_poly.pdbx_seq_one_letter_code
_entity_poly.pdbx_strand_id
1 'polypeptide(L)'
;MSPEEVVMLSAAYIIIHKSVNQKKKEEKNFTRMSPTDFEMLLRLIGPSIKKNETKFRHPIEPQRRLLVTLRFLATGDSYGSLSYSFKISKQLISKIIPEVCKELNNVLKDYVKWGARQHVS
;
A
#
# COMPACT_ATOMS: atom_id res chain seq x y z
N MET A 1 -8.10 -8.20 -16.17
CA MET A 1 -8.05 -8.16 -14.71
C MET A 1 -8.05 -9.60 -14.23
N SER A 2 -6.93 -10.10 -13.72
CA SER A 2 -6.83 -11.52 -13.34
C SER A 2 -7.59 -11.77 -12.02
N PRO A 3 -8.07 -12.99 -11.78
CA PRO A 3 -8.69 -13.36 -10.50
C PRO A 3 -7.81 -13.03 -9.29
N GLU A 4 -6.49 -13.04 -9.47
CA GLU A 4 -5.50 -12.69 -8.45
C GLU A 4 -5.55 -11.20 -8.08
N GLU A 5 -5.78 -10.30 -9.05
CA GLU A 5 -5.92 -8.86 -8.81
C GLU A 5 -7.18 -8.51 -7.99
N VAL A 6 -8.27 -9.28 -8.16
CA VAL A 6 -9.52 -9.09 -7.41
C VAL A 6 -9.36 -9.53 -5.95
N VAL A 7 -8.69 -10.67 -5.72
CA VAL A 7 -8.38 -11.15 -4.36
C VAL A 7 -7.44 -10.18 -3.64
N MET A 8 -6.50 -9.58 -4.36
CA MET A 8 -5.59 -8.56 -3.85
C MET A 8 -6.30 -7.27 -3.39
N LEU A 9 -7.26 -6.78 -4.18
CA LEU A 9 -8.11 -5.64 -3.78
C LEU A 9 -8.99 -5.99 -2.58
N SER A 10 -9.49 -7.24 -2.50
CA SER A 10 -10.27 -7.70 -1.35
C SER A 10 -9.44 -7.83 -0.08
N ALA A 11 -8.18 -8.30 -0.16
CA ALA A 11 -7.28 -8.42 0.98
C ALA A 11 -6.81 -7.05 1.49
N ALA A 12 -6.45 -6.15 0.57
CA ALA A 12 -6.15 -4.76 0.91
C ALA A 12 -7.38 -4.06 1.52
N TYR A 13 -8.57 -4.27 0.96
CA TYR A 13 -9.83 -3.77 1.51
C TYR A 13 -10.13 -4.36 2.90
N ILE A 14 -9.92 -5.66 3.13
CA ILE A 14 -10.13 -6.31 4.42
C ILE A 14 -9.14 -5.79 5.47
N ILE A 15 -7.87 -5.56 5.12
CA ILE A 15 -6.88 -4.94 6.03
C ILE A 15 -7.29 -3.49 6.35
N ILE A 16 -7.77 -2.74 5.34
CA ILE A 16 -8.25 -1.36 5.50
C ILE A 16 -9.58 -1.30 6.30
N HIS A 17 -10.43 -2.33 6.22
CA HIS A 17 -11.76 -2.35 6.83
C HIS A 17 -11.78 -3.00 8.22
N LYS A 18 -10.87 -3.94 8.53
CA LYS A 18 -10.83 -4.64 9.83
C LYS A 18 -10.38 -3.73 11.00
N SER A 19 -9.78 -2.57 10.71
CA SER A 19 -9.48 -1.54 11.72
C SER A 19 -10.66 -0.63 12.08
N VAL A 20 -11.85 -0.81 11.48
CA VAL A 20 -13.05 0.00 11.78
C VAL A 20 -13.64 -0.32 13.17
N ASN A 21 -13.25 -1.41 13.83
CA ASN A 21 -13.95 -1.91 15.01
C ASN A 21 -13.27 -1.79 16.38
N GLN A 22 -12.22 -0.96 16.58
CA GLN A 22 -11.92 -0.42 17.92
C GLN A 22 -11.42 1.05 17.88
N LYS A 23 -12.29 1.93 18.43
CA LYS A 23 -12.23 3.36 18.85
C LYS A 23 -10.80 3.95 19.02
N LYS A 24 -10.46 5.23 18.79
CA LYS A 24 -11.16 6.53 18.98
C LYS A 24 -10.29 7.67 18.41
N LYS A 25 -10.95 8.73 17.93
CA LYS A 25 -10.52 10.15 17.80
C LYS A 25 -9.46 10.57 16.73
N GLU A 26 -10.01 11.20 15.69
CA GLU A 26 -9.52 12.37 14.94
C GLU A 26 -8.01 12.55 14.71
N GLU A 27 -7.56 12.07 13.56
CA GLU A 27 -6.56 12.78 12.75
C GLU A 27 -6.87 12.52 11.27
N LYS A 28 -6.50 13.48 10.41
CA LYS A 28 -6.91 13.58 9.00
C LYS A 28 -6.39 12.38 8.18
N ASN A 29 -7.15 11.29 8.21
CA ASN A 29 -6.78 10.01 7.64
C ASN A 29 -6.98 9.99 6.12
N PHE A 30 -5.94 10.31 5.36
CA PHE A 30 -5.89 10.07 3.90
C PHE A 30 -5.92 8.57 3.55
N THR A 31 -5.72 7.71 4.56
CA THR A 31 -5.78 6.25 4.55
C THR A 31 -6.50 5.78 5.83
N ARG A 32 -7.47 4.84 5.78
CA ARG A 32 -8.15 4.28 6.98
C ARG A 32 -7.24 3.40 7.87
N MET A 33 -5.95 3.38 7.58
CA MET A 33 -4.90 2.64 8.28
C MET A 33 -4.44 3.46 9.49
N SER A 34 -4.20 2.81 10.63
CA SER A 34 -3.63 3.51 11.79
C SER A 34 -2.18 3.93 11.50
N PRO A 35 -1.67 5.00 12.13
CA PRO A 35 -0.26 5.39 12.00
C PRO A 35 0.71 4.27 12.38
N THR A 36 0.34 3.46 13.39
CA THR A 36 1.14 2.31 13.85
C THR A 36 1.21 1.20 12.81
N ASP A 37 0.08 0.87 12.16
CA ASP A 37 0.07 -0.12 11.06
C ASP A 37 0.88 0.37 9.87
N PHE A 38 0.77 1.67 9.56
CA PHE A 38 1.56 2.29 8.51
C PHE A 38 3.06 2.21 8.81
N GLU A 39 3.47 2.52 10.05
CA GLU A 39 4.87 2.42 10.46
C GLU A 39 5.36 0.97 10.42
N MET A 40 4.54 0.00 10.85
CA MET A 40 4.88 -1.42 10.75
C MET A 40 5.12 -1.83 9.29
N LEU A 41 4.20 -1.50 8.38
CA LEU A 41 4.36 -1.78 6.95
C LEU A 41 5.61 -1.12 6.39
N LEU A 42 5.83 0.15 6.74
CA LEU A 42 7.02 0.89 6.30
C LEU A 42 8.32 0.24 6.81
N ARG A 43 8.35 -0.28 8.03
CA ARG A 43 9.52 -1.01 8.56
C ARG A 43 9.75 -2.31 7.79
N LEU A 44 8.69 -3.02 7.40
CA LEU A 44 8.78 -4.30 6.69
C LEU A 44 9.24 -4.13 5.24
N ILE A 45 8.63 -3.22 4.48
CA ILE A 45 8.93 -3.06 3.04
C ILE A 45 9.96 -1.97 2.75
N GLY A 46 10.18 -1.05 3.70
CA GLY A 46 11.01 0.14 3.55
C GLY A 46 12.41 -0.15 3.01
N PRO A 47 13.14 -1.16 3.53
CA PRO A 47 14.43 -1.57 2.99
C PRO A 47 14.38 -1.97 1.51
N SER A 48 13.33 -2.71 1.09
CA SER A 48 13.17 -3.20 -0.28
C SER A 48 12.78 -2.10 -1.28
N ILE A 49 11.98 -1.12 -0.83
CA ILE A 49 11.51 -0.01 -1.67
C ILE A 49 12.38 1.25 -1.53
N LYS A 50 13.50 1.18 -0.81
CA LYS A 50 14.48 2.27 -0.79
C LYS A 50 15.26 2.27 -2.10
N LYS A 51 15.39 3.44 -2.72
CA LYS A 51 16.29 3.62 -3.87
C LYS A 51 17.56 4.32 -3.41
N ASN A 52 18.67 3.96 -4.03
CA ASN A 52 19.95 4.61 -3.80
C ASN A 52 19.92 6.02 -4.35
N GLU A 53 20.63 6.91 -3.67
CA GLU A 53 20.92 8.23 -4.21
C GLU A 53 21.76 8.11 -5.47
N THR A 54 21.42 8.93 -6.46
CA THR A 54 22.21 9.08 -7.67
C THR A 54 22.73 10.50 -7.73
N LYS A 55 23.85 10.72 -8.42
CA LYS A 55 24.47 12.05 -8.59
C LYS A 55 23.51 13.12 -9.14
N PHE A 56 22.43 12.71 -9.80
CA PHE A 56 21.52 13.61 -10.52
C PHE A 56 20.18 13.83 -9.82
N ARG A 57 19.77 12.98 -8.86
CA ARG A 57 18.45 13.08 -8.25
C ARG A 57 18.37 12.39 -6.89
N HIS A 58 17.77 13.09 -5.92
CA HIS A 58 17.32 12.51 -4.67
C HIS A 58 16.14 11.55 -4.92
N PRO A 59 16.24 10.28 -4.47
CA PRO A 59 15.17 9.31 -4.63
C PRO A 59 13.96 9.71 -3.78
N ILE A 60 12.80 9.17 -4.15
CA ILE A 60 11.59 9.37 -3.34
C ILE A 60 11.69 8.45 -2.12
N GLU A 61 11.57 9.05 -0.94
CA GLU A 61 11.61 8.34 0.34
C GLU A 61 10.63 7.16 0.39
N PRO A 62 11.03 6.01 0.96
CA PRO A 62 10.17 4.84 1.13
C PRO A 62 8.78 5.15 1.68
N GLN A 63 8.71 6.04 2.68
CA GLN A 63 7.46 6.49 3.28
C GLN A 63 6.50 7.09 2.25
N ARG A 64 7.02 7.97 1.38
CA ARG A 64 6.23 8.66 0.37
C ARG A 64 5.83 7.73 -0.78
N ARG A 65 6.70 6.77 -1.13
CA ARG A 65 6.39 5.69 -2.08
C ARG A 65 5.25 4.80 -1.57
N LEU A 66 5.25 4.46 -0.28
CA LEU A 66 4.18 3.70 0.35
C LEU A 66 2.86 4.51 0.40
N LEU A 67 2.91 5.77 0.84
CA LEU A 67 1.72 6.64 0.92
C LEU A 67 1.00 6.81 -0.42
N VAL A 68 1.73 7.10 -1.51
CA VAL A 68 1.10 7.27 -2.83
C VAL A 68 0.45 5.96 -3.32
N THR A 69 1.05 4.82 -2.99
CA THR A 69 0.52 3.50 -3.35
C THR A 69 -0.72 3.17 -2.53
N LEU A 70 -0.71 3.39 -1.21
CA LEU A 70 -1.88 3.18 -0.37
C LEU A 70 -3.03 4.11 -0.77
N ARG A 71 -2.74 5.37 -1.13
CA ARG A 71 -3.75 6.29 -1.66
C ARG A 71 -4.37 5.75 -2.93
N PHE A 72 -3.56 5.30 -3.89
CA PHE A 72 -4.04 4.68 -5.13
C PHE A 72 -4.94 3.47 -4.85
N LEU A 73 -4.51 2.55 -3.97
CA LEU A 73 -5.28 1.36 -3.63
C LEU A 73 -6.59 1.68 -2.90
N ALA A 74 -6.61 2.74 -2.10
CA ALA A 74 -7.79 3.14 -1.34
C ALA A 74 -8.83 3.89 -2.17
N THR A 75 -8.41 4.69 -3.18
CA THR A 75 -9.33 5.56 -3.93
C THR A 75 -9.50 5.18 -5.40
N GLY A 76 -8.59 4.40 -5.98
CA GLY A 76 -8.55 4.18 -7.43
C GLY A 76 -8.24 5.44 -8.23
N ASP A 77 -7.69 6.48 -7.60
CA ASP A 77 -7.36 7.76 -8.26
C ASP A 77 -6.46 7.56 -9.49
N SER A 78 -6.66 8.38 -10.52
CA SER A 78 -5.77 8.38 -11.67
C SER A 78 -4.35 8.81 -11.30
N TYR A 79 -3.34 8.33 -12.05
CA TYR A 79 -1.96 8.77 -11.86
C TYR A 79 -1.79 10.28 -12.05
N GLY A 80 -2.67 10.95 -12.80
CA GLY A 80 -2.66 12.40 -12.92
C GLY A 80 -3.07 13.12 -11.63
N SER A 81 -4.15 12.66 -11.00
CA SER A 81 -4.62 13.18 -9.70
C SER A 81 -3.54 12.98 -8.63
N LEU A 82 -2.94 11.79 -8.57
CA LEU A 82 -1.84 11.47 -7.66
C LEU A 82 -0.59 12.30 -7.96
N SER A 83 -0.28 12.54 -9.23
CA SER A 83 0.86 13.35 -9.64
C SER A 83 0.75 14.78 -9.12
N TYR A 84 -0.44 15.37 -9.23
CA TYR A 84 -0.71 16.71 -8.70
C TYR A 84 -0.64 16.77 -7.17
N SER A 85 -1.21 15.77 -6.50
CA SER A 85 -1.31 15.71 -5.03
C SER A 85 0.03 15.44 -4.37
N PHE A 86 0.79 14.47 -4.88
CA PHE A 86 2.07 14.06 -4.29
C PHE A 86 3.27 14.75 -4.91
N LYS A 87 3.11 15.58 -5.96
CA LYS A 87 4.20 16.23 -6.71
C LYS A 87 5.23 15.21 -7.23
N ILE A 88 4.73 14.08 -7.73
CA ILE A 88 5.54 13.01 -8.35
C ILE A 88 5.11 12.90 -9.81
N SER A 89 6.03 12.73 -10.76
CA SER A 89 5.63 12.58 -12.17
C SER A 89 4.81 11.30 -12.39
N LYS A 90 3.84 11.35 -13.31
CA LYS A 90 2.99 10.18 -13.66
C LYS A 90 3.83 8.96 -14.02
N GLN A 91 4.93 9.17 -14.76
CA GLN A 91 5.87 8.11 -15.16
C GLN A 91 6.58 7.45 -13.97
N LEU A 92 6.85 8.21 -12.90
CA LEU A 92 7.47 7.65 -11.70
C LEU A 92 6.42 6.95 -10.84
N ILE A 93 5.22 7.50 -10.73
CA ILE A 93 4.08 6.86 -10.06
C ILE A 93 3.77 5.49 -10.69
N SER A 94 3.75 5.40 -12.03
CA SER A 94 3.49 4.15 -12.75
C SER A 94 4.57 3.09 -12.52
N LYS A 95 5.76 3.47 -12.04
CA LYS A 95 6.82 2.54 -11.61
C LYS A 95 6.74 2.21 -10.12
N ILE A 96 6.43 3.22 -9.29
CA ILE A 96 6.35 3.08 -7.84
C ILE A 96 5.23 2.13 -7.45
N ILE A 97 4.02 2.33 -7.97
CA ILE A 97 2.84 1.58 -7.52
C ILE A 97 3.03 0.07 -7.71
N PRO A 98 3.41 -0.44 -8.90
CA PRO A 98 3.63 -1.88 -9.08
C PRO A 98 4.77 -2.43 -8.21
N GLU A 99 5.86 -1.69 -8.02
CA GLU A 99 6.98 -2.10 -7.17
C GLU A 99 6.55 -2.25 -5.71
N VAL A 100 5.84 -1.25 -5.17
CA VAL A 100 5.37 -1.28 -3.79
C VAL A 100 4.29 -2.34 -3.58
N CYS A 101 3.36 -2.51 -4.54
CA CYS A 101 2.37 -3.59 -4.49
C CYS A 101 3.04 -4.97 -4.45
N LYS A 102 4.10 -5.20 -5.24
CA LYS A 102 4.84 -6.47 -5.21
C LYS A 102 5.44 -6.73 -3.82
N GLU A 103 6.09 -5.74 -3.22
CA GLU A 103 6.69 -5.90 -1.89
C GLU A 103 5.64 -6.08 -0.79
N LEU A 104 4.52 -5.34 -0.86
CA LEU A 104 3.38 -5.54 0.04
C LEU A 104 2.86 -6.97 -0.07
N ASN A 105 2.76 -7.53 -1.28
CA ASN A 105 2.32 -8.92 -1.46
C ASN A 105 3.29 -9.90 -0.83
N ASN A 106 4.60 -9.69 -1.01
CA ASN A 106 5.61 -10.58 -0.44
C ASN A 106 5.52 -10.61 1.08
N VAL A 107 5.39 -9.44 1.72
CA VAL A 107 5.30 -9.35 3.18
C VAL A 107 3.97 -9.87 3.69
N LEU A 108 2.84 -9.49 3.07
CA LEU A 108 1.51 -9.81 3.57
C LEU A 108 1.07 -11.25 3.30
N LYS A 109 1.68 -11.96 2.35
CA LYS A 109 1.40 -13.38 2.09
C LYS A 109 1.48 -14.24 3.35
N ASP A 110 2.44 -13.96 4.22
CA ASP A 110 2.65 -14.73 5.46
C ASP A 110 1.60 -14.39 6.54
N TYR A 111 1.00 -13.20 6.47
CA TYR A 111 -0.03 -12.74 7.40
C TYR A 111 -1.44 -13.14 6.95
N VAL A 112 -1.66 -13.28 5.64
CA VAL A 112 -2.92 -13.72 5.05
C VAL A 112 -2.91 -15.24 4.92
N LYS A 113 -2.92 -15.96 6.05
CA LYS A 113 -3.33 -17.37 6.06
C LYS A 113 -4.82 -17.42 5.74
N TRP A 114 -5.14 -17.61 4.46
CA TRP A 114 -6.49 -17.85 4.00
C TRP A 114 -7.03 -19.10 4.71
N GLY A 115 -8.09 -18.93 5.50
CA GLY A 115 -8.80 -20.03 6.12
C GLY A 115 -9.33 -20.94 5.01
N ALA A 116 -8.64 -22.05 4.76
CA ALA A 116 -9.17 -23.14 3.96
C ALA A 116 -10.50 -23.56 4.60
N ARG A 117 -11.60 -23.37 3.87
CA ARG A 117 -12.89 -23.99 4.19
C ARG A 117 -12.64 -25.49 4.30
N GLN A 118 -12.62 -26.02 5.52
CA GLN A 118 -12.74 -27.46 5.69
C GLN A 118 -14.15 -27.81 5.24
N HIS A 119 -14.25 -28.55 4.13
CA HIS A 119 -15.46 -29.29 3.79
C HIS A 119 -15.69 -30.29 4.92
N VAL A 120 -16.67 -29.99 5.78
CA VAL A 120 -17.27 -31.00 6.64
C VAL A 120 -18.18 -31.83 5.75
N SER A 121 -17.98 -33.15 5.83
CA SER A 121 -18.65 -34.22 5.09
C SER A 121 -20.16 -34.20 5.21
#